data_AF-W1X5Y0-F1
#
_entry.id   AF-W1X5Y0-F1
#
_cell.length_a   1.000
_cell.length_b   1.000
_cell.length_c   1.000
_cell.angle_alpha   90.00
_cell.angle_beta   90.00
_cell.angle_gamma   90.00
#
_symmetry.space_group_name_H-M   'P 1'
#
loop_
_entity.id
_entity.type
_entity.pdbx_description
1 polymer ?
#
loop_
_entity_poly.entity_id
_entity_poly.type
_entity_poly.pdbx_seq_one_letter_code
_entity_poly.pdbx_strand_id
1 'polypeptide(L)' 'MIISSEQVSVGHPDKICDQISDAILTECLKYDKSSRVAVETLIKDNQVVVAGEISVK' A
#
# COMPACT_ATOMS: atom_id res chain seq x y z
N MET A 1 -12.64 -29.13 -16.81
CA MET A 1 -12.20 -28.53 -15.54
C MET A 1 -12.69 -27.10 -15.52
N ILE A 2 -13.36 -26.64 -14.47
CA ILE A 2 -13.83 -25.25 -14.35
C ILE A 2 -12.83 -24.47 -13.50
N ILE A 3 -12.41 -23.31 -13.97
CA ILE A 3 -11.56 -22.35 -13.25
C ILE A 3 -12.29 -21.01 -13.26
N SER A 4 -12.23 -20.28 -12.14
CA SER A 4 -12.78 -18.93 -12.00
C SER A 4 -11.73 -18.01 -11.37
N SER A 5 -11.79 -16.74 -11.74
CA SER A 5 -10.91 -15.67 -11.24
C SER A 5 -11.77 -14.42 -11.00
N GLU A 6 -11.33 -13.57 -10.09
CA GLU A 6 -11.98 -12.32 -9.73
C GLU A 6 -11.01 -11.16 -9.77
N GLN A 7 -11.56 -9.95 -9.87
CA GLN A 7 -10.84 -8.70 -9.84
C GLN A 7 -11.71 -7.65 -9.13
N VAL A 8 -11.07 -6.76 -8.39
CA VAL A 8 -11.71 -5.58 -7.82
C VAL A 8 -11.21 -4.30 -8.50
N SER A 9 -12.05 -3.26 -8.52
CA SER A 9 -11.69 -1.97 -9.10
C SER A 9 -10.67 -1.22 -8.25
N VAL A 10 -10.04 -0.19 -8.83
CA VAL A 10 -9.09 0.69 -8.12
C VAL A 10 -9.71 1.45 -6.94
N GLY A 11 -11.04 1.58 -6.90
CA GLY A 11 -11.79 2.21 -5.81
C GLY A 11 -12.17 1.24 -4.69
N HIS A 12 -11.83 -0.06 -4.81
CA HIS A 12 -12.04 -1.01 -3.72
C HIS A 12 -11.18 -0.60 -2.52
N PRO A 13 -11.71 -0.65 -1.28
CA PRO A 13 -10.97 -0.23 -0.10
C PRO A 13 -9.56 -0.84 0.02
N ASP A 14 -9.44 -2.15 -0.17
CA ASP A 14 -8.14 -2.84 -0.15
C ASP A 14 -7.18 -2.29 -1.22
N LYS A 15 -7.70 -1.98 -2.42
CA LYS A 15 -6.88 -1.39 -3.47
C LYS A 15 -6.46 0.04 -3.17
N ILE A 16 -7.25 0.80 -2.42
CA ILE A 16 -6.86 2.13 -1.95
C ILE A 16 -5.74 1.99 -0.90
N CYS A 17 -5.83 1.02 0.02
CA CYS A 17 -4.75 0.71 0.96
C CYS A 17 -3.44 0.34 0.25
N ASP A 18 -3.49 -0.55 -0.76
CA ASP A 18 -2.35 -0.93 -1.58
C ASP A 18 -1.70 0.31 -2.21
N GLN A 19 -2.52 1.13 -2.89
CA GLN A 19 -2.05 2.33 -3.60
C GLN A 19 -1.37 3.35 -2.69
N ILE A 20 -1.90 3.58 -1.48
CA ILE A 20 -1.30 4.48 -0.50
C ILE A 20 0.04 3.93 -0.01
N SER A 21 0.09 2.64 0.33
CA SER A 21 1.29 1.98 0.83
C SER A 21 2.41 1.98 -0.23
N ASP A 22 2.05 1.67 -1.49
CA ASP A 22 2.97 1.68 -2.63
C ASP A 22 3.46 3.09 -2.99
N ALA A 23 2.62 4.11 -2.84
CA ALA A 23 3.02 5.49 -3.06
C ALA A 23 4.11 5.90 -2.06
N ILE A 24 3.98 5.53 -0.79
CA ILE A 24 4.99 5.79 0.24
C ILE A 24 6.29 5.04 -0.08
N LEU A 25 6.20 3.74 -0.39
CA LEU A 25 7.35 2.94 -0.82
C LEU A 25 8.06 3.57 -2.03
N THR A 26 7.30 4.04 -3.01
CA THR A 26 7.82 4.66 -4.23
C THR A 26 8.65 5.90 -3.89
N GLU A 27 8.16 6.78 -3.03
CA GLU A 27 8.89 7.98 -2.62
C GLU A 27 10.12 7.66 -1.77
N CYS A 28 10.03 6.70 -0.83
CA CYS A 28 11.19 6.23 -0.08
C CYS A 28 12.28 5.68 -1.01
N LEU A 29 11.92 4.83 -1.98
CA LEU A 29 12.86 4.27 -2.95
C LEU A 29 13.37 5.30 -3.97
N LYS A 30 12.66 6.40 -4.21
CA LYS A 30 13.16 7.53 -5.01
C LYS A 30 14.24 8.29 -4.24
N TYR A 31 14.03 8.51 -2.94
CA TYR A 31 14.97 9.20 -2.06
C TYR A 31 16.21 8.36 -1.75
N ASP A 32 16.03 7.12 -1.27
CA ASP A 32 17.09 6.16 -0.99
C ASP A 32 16.74 4.77 -1.51
N LYS A 33 17.53 4.27 -2.45
CA LYS A 33 17.37 2.92 -3.02
C LYS A 33 17.61 1.80 -2.01
N SER A 34 18.27 2.08 -0.88
CA SER A 34 18.45 1.11 0.21
C SER A 34 17.37 1.17 1.31
N SER A 35 16.32 1.98 1.11
CA SER A 35 15.22 2.10 2.07
C SER A 35 14.60 0.74 2.41
N ARG A 36 14.30 0.54 3.70
CA ARG A 36 13.49 -0.58 4.20
C ARG A 36 12.15 -0.03 4.65
N VAL A 37 11.08 -0.44 3.97
CA VAL A 37 9.73 0.08 4.15
C VAL A 37 8.80 -1.09 4.35
N ALA A 38 8.18 -1.17 5.53
CA ALA A 38 7.12 -2.09 5.88
C ALA A 38 5.93 -1.27 6.36
N VAL A 39 5.28 -0.59 5.40
CA VAL A 39 4.15 0.30 5.66
C VAL A 39 2.85 -0.42 5.37
N GLU A 40 1.91 -0.28 6.29
CA GLU A 40 0.57 -0.84 6.21
C GLU A 40 -0.45 0.29 6.24
N THR A 41 -1.50 0.17 5.43
CA THR A 41 -2.61 1.14 5.40
C THR A 41 -3.92 0.45 5.76
N LEU A 42 -4.62 1.00 6.75
CA LEU A 42 -5.98 0.60 7.12
C LEU A 42 -6.94 1.76 6.81
N ILE A 43 -8.05 1.48 6.13
CA ILE A 43 -9.09 2.48 5.87
C ILE A 43 -10.45 2.01 6.36
N LYS A 44 -11.21 2.92 6.94
CA LYS A 44 -12.62 2.70 7.31
C LYS A 44 -13.34 4.05 7.38
N ASP A 45 -14.47 4.14 6.68
CA ASP A 45 -15.32 5.33 6.63
C ASP A 45 -14.50 6.59 6.28
N ASN A 46 -14.37 7.54 7.21
CA ASN A 46 -13.61 8.78 7.03
C ASN A 46 -12.22 8.75 7.69
N GLN A 47 -11.69 7.56 7.97
CA GLN A 47 -10.40 7.38 8.62
C GLN A 47 -9.43 6.59 7.74
N VAL A 48 -8.20 7.07 7.70
CA VAL A 48 -7.04 6.41 7.11
C VAL A 48 -5.97 6.34 8.18
N VAL A 49 -5.49 5.14 8.48
CA VAL A 49 -4.38 4.90 9.41
C VAL A 49 -3.23 4.34 8.61
N VAL A 50 -2.10 5.04 8.64
CA VAL A 50 -0.84 4.56 8.08
C VAL A 50 0.06 4.17 9.26
N ALA A 51 0.51 2.93 9.26
CA ALA A 51 1.32 2.36 10.33
C ALA A 51 2.49 1.54 9.76
N GLY A 52 3.36 1.06 10.64
CA GLY A 52 4.49 0.22 10.28
C GLY A 52 5.83 0.92 10.45
N GLU A 53 6.82 0.46 9.70
CA GLU A 53 8.23 0.76 9.94
C GLU A 53 8.89 1.31 8.68
N ILE A 54 9.63 2.40 8.83
CA ILE A 54 10.41 3.01 7.75
C ILE A 54 11.83 3.24 8.26
N SER A 55 12.81 2.73 7.53
CA SER A 55 14.22 3.06 7.69
C SER A 55 14.76 3.59 6.37
N VAL A 56 15.16 4.86 6.36
CA VAL A 56 15.82 5.54 5.24
C VAL A 56 17.15 6.09 5.73
N LYS A 57 18.11 6.30 4.80
CA LYS A 57 19.38 6.97 5.11
C LYS A 57 19.22 8.43 5.51
#